data_AF-A0A9N9XAZ4-F1
#
_entry.id   AF-A0A9N9XAZ4-F1
#
_cell.length_a   1.000
_cell.length_b   1.000
_cell.length_c   1.000
_cell.angle_alpha   90.00
_cell.angle_beta   90.00
_cell.angle_gamma   90.00
#
_symmetry.space_group_name_H-M   'P 1'
#
loop_
_entity.id
_entity.type
_entity.pdbx_description
1 polymer ?
#
loop_
_entity_poly.entity_id
_entity_poly.type
_entity_poly.pdbx_seq_one_letter_code
_entity_poly.pdbx_strand_id
1 'polypeptide(L)'
;MEVSNYIQAAQPEDLTIRTYTFKGLREFIYLGLQVNQNYVVSAEINRRIHLANRAYYGLKKKLTTTLVTKRTKLVIYRTLIKPILTYASETWTMTKSDEQCLRCFECKILRHICGGVQEGRL
;
A
#
# COMPACT_ATOMS: atom_id res chain seq x y z
N MET A 1 -21.02 14.57 -30.18
CA MET A 1 -20.18 13.40 -30.43
C MET A 1 -18.86 13.91 -30.96
N GLU A 2 -17.87 14.06 -30.08
CA GLU A 2 -16.41 14.08 -30.36
C GLU A 2 -15.69 14.59 -29.11
N VAL A 3 -15.62 13.74 -28.09
CA VAL A 3 -14.68 13.88 -26.98
C VAL A 3 -14.03 12.51 -26.77
N SER A 4 -13.47 11.97 -27.85
CA SER A 4 -12.74 10.70 -27.84
C SER A 4 -11.38 10.88 -28.47
N ASN A 5 -10.66 11.91 -28.02
CA ASN A 5 -9.20 11.89 -28.04
C ASN A 5 -8.75 11.74 -26.59
N TYR A 6 -8.96 10.53 -26.05
CA TYR A 6 -8.15 10.09 -24.92
C TYR A 6 -6.72 10.07 -25.42
N ILE A 7 -5.94 11.01 -24.91
CA ILE A 7 -4.51 11.18 -25.15
C ILE A 7 -3.86 9.80 -25.21
N GLN A 8 -3.47 9.39 -26.41
CA GLN A 8 -2.59 8.26 -26.64
C GLN A 8 -1.27 8.66 -25.97
N ALA A 9 -1.10 8.37 -24.68
CA ALA A 9 0.12 8.73 -23.96
C ALA A 9 1.32 8.21 -24.77
N ALA A 10 2.19 9.12 -25.23
CA ALA A 10 3.36 8.74 -26.01
C ALA A 10 4.13 7.64 -25.27
N GLN A 11 4.63 6.64 -26.01
CA GLN A 11 5.50 5.65 -25.38
C GLN A 11 6.75 6.38 -24.89
N PRO A 12 7.19 6.17 -23.64
CA PRO A 12 8.40 6.80 -23.15
C PRO A 12 9.58 6.41 -24.04
N GLU A 13 10.34 7.41 -24.50
CA GLU A 13 11.48 7.22 -25.38
C GLU A 13 12.62 6.48 -24.66
N ASP A 14 13.38 5.71 -25.44
CA ASP A 14 14.55 5.00 -24.92
C ASP A 14 15.69 6.00 -24.67
N LEU A 15 16.31 5.89 -23.49
CA LEU A 15 17.40 6.75 -23.08
C LEU A 15 18.73 6.11 -23.46
N THR A 16 19.47 6.71 -24.39
CA THR A 16 20.82 6.26 -24.76
C THR A 16 21.88 7.06 -24.01
N ILE A 17 22.71 6.38 -23.21
CA ILE A 17 23.85 6.99 -22.52
C ILE A 17 25.12 6.25 -22.95
N ARG A 18 25.98 6.95 -23.71
CA ARG A 18 27.22 6.40 -24.30
C ARG A 18 26.94 5.17 -25.17
N THR A 19 27.11 3.98 -24.62
CA THR A 19 26.91 2.68 -25.29
C THR A 19 25.72 1.90 -24.74
N TYR A 20 25.03 2.42 -23.72
CA TYR A 20 23.91 1.75 -23.07
C TYR A 20 22.59 2.36 -23.51
N THR A 21 21.65 1.50 -23.91
CA THR A 21 20.28 1.90 -24.23
C THR A 21 19.35 1.41 -23.12
N PHE A 22 18.72 2.35 -22.42
CA PHE A 22 17.73 2.07 -21.39
C PHE A 22 16.35 2.21 -21.99
N LYS A 23 15.54 1.15 -21.84
CA LYS A 23 14.17 1.16 -22.33
C LYS A 23 13.33 2.17 -21.56
N GLY A 24 12.60 3.03 -22.26
CA GLY A 24 11.57 3.88 -21.66
C GLY A 24 10.45 3.01 -21.08
N LEU A 25 10.19 3.13 -19.77
CA LEU A 25 9.10 2.43 -19.09
C LEU A 25 8.17 3.44 -18.42
N ARG A 26 6.86 3.21 -18.51
CA ARG A 26 5.84 4.05 -17.85
C ARG A 26 5.82 3.84 -16.35
N GLU A 27 6.04 2.59 -15.94
CA GLU A 27 6.05 2.17 -14.54
C GLU A 27 7.21 1.19 -14.33
N PHE A 28 7.94 1.37 -13.24
CA PHE A 28 8.99 0.44 -12.83
C PHE A 28 9.12 0.41 -11.32
N ILE A 29 9.71 -0.66 -10.79
CA ILE A 29 9.95 -0.81 -9.37
C ILE A 29 11.39 -0.41 -9.09
N TYR A 30 11.58 0.63 -8.28
CA TYR A 30 12.88 1.09 -7.82
C TYR A 30 12.97 0.92 -6.30
N LEU A 31 13.94 0.13 -5.82
CA LEU A 31 14.10 -0.15 -4.38
C LEU A 31 12.78 -0.58 -3.70
N GLY A 32 11.93 -1.31 -4.44
CA GLY A 32 10.63 -1.75 -3.97
C GLY A 32 9.49 -0.74 -4.08
N LEU A 33 9.76 0.55 -4.32
CA LEU A 33 8.77 1.62 -4.60
C LEU A 33 8.36 1.58 -6.08
N GLN A 34 7.07 1.64 -6.39
CA GLN A 34 6.60 1.81 -7.75
C GLN A 34 6.75 3.27 -8.17
N VAL A 35 7.61 3.51 -9.15
CA VAL A 35 7.80 4.82 -9.78
C VAL A 35 6.99 4.82 -11.07
N ASN A 36 6.16 5.85 -11.22
CA ASN A 36 5.31 6.07 -12.41
C ASN A 36 5.72 7.40 -13.06
N GLN A 37 5.63 7.46 -14.39
CA GLN A 37 5.88 8.66 -15.19
C GLN A 37 5.09 9.89 -14.69
N ASN A 38 3.85 9.68 -14.25
CA ASN A 38 2.97 10.76 -13.76
C ASN A 38 3.12 11.04 -12.25
N TYR A 39 4.06 10.35 -11.58
CA TYR A 39 4.28 10.43 -10.12
C TYR A 39 2.98 10.28 -9.29
N VAL A 40 2.03 9.48 -9.76
CA VAL A 40 0.76 9.26 -9.05
C VAL A 40 0.99 8.33 -7.87
N VAL A 41 1.14 8.92 -6.68
CA VAL A 41 1.42 8.23 -5.42
C VAL A 41 0.31 7.22 -5.05
N SER A 42 -0.95 7.51 -5.41
CA SER A 42 -2.09 6.63 -5.13
C SER A 42 -1.92 5.21 -5.69
N ALA A 43 -1.22 5.05 -6.81
CA ALA A 43 -0.94 3.73 -7.38
C ALA A 43 -0.01 2.91 -6.46
N GLU A 44 1.04 3.52 -5.92
CA GLU A 44 1.94 2.90 -4.95
C GLU A 44 1.23 2.58 -3.64
N ILE A 45 0.41 3.50 -3.13
CA ILE A 45 -0.33 3.29 -1.87
C ILE A 45 -1.27 2.09 -2.00
N ASN A 46 -2.00 2.00 -3.10
CA ASN A 46 -2.87 0.85 -3.38
C ASN A 46 -2.06 -0.44 -3.48
N ARG A 47 -0.91 -0.43 -4.17
CA ARG A 47 0.02 -1.57 -4.22
C ARG A 47 0.46 -2.01 -2.82
N ARG A 48 0.83 -1.07 -1.94
CA ARG A 48 1.22 -1.37 -0.54
C ARG A 48 0.07 -1.95 0.26
N ILE A 49 -1.13 -1.41 0.09
CA ILE A 49 -2.35 -1.96 0.70
C ILE A 49 -2.59 -3.39 0.22
N HIS A 50 -2.36 -3.71 -1.06
CA HIS A 50 -2.48 -5.08 -1.58
C HIS A 50 -1.43 -6.02 -0.98
N LEU A 51 -0.17 -5.60 -0.89
CA LEU A 51 0.91 -6.37 -0.27
C LEU A 51 0.63 -6.61 1.23
N ALA A 52 0.21 -5.58 1.95
CA ALA A 52 -0.15 -5.65 3.36
C ALA A 52 -1.40 -6.52 3.57
N ASN A 53 -2.39 -6.46 2.67
CA ASN A 53 -3.54 -7.38 2.68
C ASN A 53 -3.06 -8.83 2.51
N ARG A 54 -2.16 -9.12 1.57
CA ARG A 54 -1.62 -10.47 1.37
C ARG A 54 -0.97 -11.00 2.65
N ALA A 55 -0.13 -10.19 3.29
CA ALA A 55 0.50 -10.53 4.58
C ALA A 55 -0.56 -10.75 5.68
N TYR A 56 -1.56 -9.86 5.76
CA TYR A 56 -2.67 -9.98 6.70
C TYR A 56 -3.46 -11.27 6.49
N TYR A 57 -3.84 -11.63 5.26
CA TYR A 57 -4.60 -12.85 4.98
C TYR A 57 -3.79 -14.11 5.30
N GLY A 58 -2.47 -14.10 5.09
CA GLY A 58 -1.59 -15.18 5.53
C GLY A 58 -1.55 -15.34 7.06
N LEU A 59 -1.66 -14.24 7.80
CA LEU A 59 -1.65 -14.23 9.28
C LEU A 59 -3.05 -14.26 9.92
N LYS A 60 -4.12 -14.18 9.12
CA LYS A 60 -5.51 -14.01 9.57
C LYS A 60 -5.90 -15.05 10.61
N LYS A 61 -5.58 -16.33 10.37
CA LYS A 61 -5.87 -17.43 11.30
C LYS A 61 -5.28 -17.17 12.69
N LYS A 62 -4.02 -16.75 12.76
CA LYS A 62 -3.34 -16.44 14.04
C LYS A 62 -3.92 -15.20 14.71
N LEU A 63 -4.30 -14.18 13.94
CA LEU A 63 -4.89 -12.95 14.46
C LEU A 63 -6.32 -13.15 14.97
N THR A 64 -7.09 -14.07 14.39
CA THR A 64 -8.46 -14.37 14.83
C THR A 64 -8.52 -15.35 16.02
N THR A 65 -7.52 -16.22 16.18
CA THR A 65 -7.54 -17.27 17.20
C THR A 65 -7.53 -16.71 18.64
N THR A 66 -8.36 -17.23 19.54
CA THR A 66 -8.44 -16.81 20.95
C THR A 66 -7.24 -17.23 21.80
N LEU A 67 -6.50 -18.26 21.37
CA LEU A 67 -5.29 -18.77 22.03
C LEU A 67 -4.16 -17.75 22.14
N VAL A 68 -4.15 -16.73 21.27
CA VAL A 68 -3.11 -15.68 21.27
C VAL A 68 -3.66 -14.43 21.97
N THR A 69 -2.90 -13.87 22.89
CA THR A 69 -3.30 -12.64 23.60
C THR A 69 -3.39 -11.45 22.64
N LYS A 70 -4.26 -10.49 22.96
CA LYS A 70 -4.39 -9.25 22.19
C LYS A 70 -3.06 -8.51 22.04
N ARG A 71 -2.24 -8.50 23.10
CA ARG A 71 -0.91 -7.87 23.10
C ARG A 71 0.00 -8.48 22.04
N THR A 72 0.09 -9.80 21.97
CA THR A 72 0.92 -10.49 20.97
C THR A 72 0.41 -10.24 19.55
N LYS A 73 -0.92 -10.23 19.34
CA LYS A 73 -1.52 -9.89 18.04
C LYS A 73 -1.16 -8.47 17.58
N LEU A 74 -1.17 -7.50 18.50
CA LEU A 74 -0.75 -6.13 18.22
C LEU A 74 0.75 -6.04 17.87
N VAL A 75 1.60 -6.80 18.57
CA VAL A 75 3.03 -6.90 18.22
C VAL A 75 3.20 -7.46 16.81
N ILE A 76 2.51 -8.54 16.47
CA ILE A 76 2.52 -9.12 15.11
C ILE A 76 2.10 -8.08 14.07
N TYR A 77 1.01 -7.34 14.31
CA TYR A 77 0.57 -6.29 13.39
C TYR A 77 1.64 -5.20 13.20
N ARG A 78 2.19 -4.67 14.30
CA ARG A 78 3.19 -3.60 14.28
C ARG A 78 4.51 -4.00 13.63
N THR A 79 4.91 -5.27 13.76
CA THR A 79 6.22 -5.76 13.29
C THR A 79 6.18 -6.37 11.90
N LEU A 80 5.07 -6.96 11.48
CA LEU A 80 5.00 -7.66 10.18
C LEU A 80 4.13 -6.94 9.16
N ILE A 81 2.98 -6.39 9.55
CA ILE A 81 2.02 -5.85 8.59
C ILE A 81 2.23 -4.35 8.40
N LYS A 82 2.40 -3.60 9.49
CA LYS A 82 2.58 -2.15 9.44
C LYS A 82 3.80 -1.73 8.60
N PRO A 83 4.98 -2.36 8.69
CA PRO A 83 6.15 -1.95 7.90
C PRO A 83 5.95 -2.17 6.39
N ILE A 84 5.19 -3.20 6.00
CA ILE A 84 4.85 -3.43 4.58
C ILE A 84 3.98 -2.29 4.05
N LEU A 85 3.03 -1.83 4.87
CA LEU A 85 2.12 -0.74 4.52
C LEU A 85 2.84 0.61 4.47
N THR A 86 3.74 0.90 5.40
CA THR A 86 4.36 2.23 5.56
C THR A 86 5.70 2.38 4.82
N TYR A 87 6.14 1.38 4.06
CA TYR A 87 7.38 1.48 3.32
C TYR A 87 7.33 2.59 2.27
N ALA A 88 8.36 3.43 2.24
CA ALA A 88 8.46 4.62 1.39
C ALA A 88 7.37 5.68 1.66
N SER A 89 6.71 5.63 2.81
CA SER A 89 5.72 6.65 3.21
C SER A 89 6.32 8.05 3.33
N GLU A 90 7.63 8.16 3.54
CA GLU A 90 8.36 9.43 3.56
C GLU A 90 8.37 10.16 2.22
N THR A 91 8.15 9.47 1.09
CA THR A 91 8.13 10.08 -0.26
C THR A 91 6.72 10.33 -0.78
N TRP A 92 5.68 10.05 0.00
CA TRP A 92 4.30 10.14 -0.46
C TRP A 92 3.69 11.52 -0.30
N THR A 93 3.26 12.11 -1.41
CA THR A 93 2.35 13.26 -1.41
C THR A 93 0.91 12.76 -1.31
N MET A 94 0.41 12.59 -0.08
CA MET A 94 -0.89 11.97 0.17
C MET A 94 -2.07 12.95 -0.04
N THR A 95 -3.12 12.46 -0.68
CA THR A 95 -4.42 13.14 -0.70
C THR A 95 -5.30 12.68 0.47
N LYS A 96 -6.41 13.40 0.73
CA LYS A 96 -7.38 12.99 1.77
C LYS A 96 -8.03 11.64 1.48
N SER A 97 -8.23 11.29 0.21
CA SER A 97 -8.72 9.97 -0.19
C SER A 97 -7.72 8.85 0.13
N ASP A 98 -6.42 9.11 -0.05
CA ASP A 98 -5.40 8.12 0.25
C ASP A 98 -5.28 7.88 1.76
N GLU A 99 -5.30 8.96 2.55
CA GLU A 99 -5.33 8.90 4.03
C GLU A 99 -6.54 8.09 4.52
N GLN A 100 -7.71 8.31 3.92
CA GLN A 100 -8.91 7.54 4.21
C GLN A 100 -8.73 6.05 3.89
N CYS A 101 -8.12 5.72 2.77
CA CYS A 101 -7.87 4.33 2.36
C CYS A 101 -6.95 3.60 3.35
N LEU A 102 -5.85 4.25 3.75
CA LEU A 102 -4.93 3.72 4.77
C LEU A 102 -5.63 3.54 6.12
N ARG A 103 -6.44 4.52 6.53
CA ARG A 103 -7.23 4.43 7.77
C ARG A 103 -8.24 3.28 7.74
N CYS A 104 -8.94 3.10 6.61
CA CYS A 104 -9.86 1.98 6.42
C CYS A 104 -9.14 0.62 6.55
N PHE A 105 -7.94 0.50 5.99
CA PHE A 105 -7.11 -0.70 6.12
C PHE A 105 -6.68 -0.97 7.57
N GLU A 106 -6.18 0.05 8.28
CA GLU A 106 -5.80 -0.08 9.68
C GLU A 106 -6.99 -0.48 10.57
N CYS A 107 -8.11 0.23 10.44
CA CYS A 107 -9.35 -0.06 11.18
C CYS A 107 -9.90 -1.46 10.88
N LYS A 108 -9.74 -1.98 9.65
CA LYS A 108 -10.09 -3.37 9.32
C LYS A 108 -9.32 -4.35 10.19
N ILE A 109 -8.00 -4.20 10.30
CA ILE A 109 -7.16 -5.12 11.08
C ILE A 109 -7.41 -4.96 12.57
N LEU A 110 -7.48 -3.73 13.08
CA LEU A 110 -7.69 -3.45 14.50
C LEU A 110 -9.03 -4.02 15.00
N ARG A 111 -10.09 -3.95 14.20
CA ARG A 111 -11.39 -4.58 14.55
C ARG A 111 -11.27 -6.09 14.76
N HIS A 112 -10.43 -6.78 13.98
CA HIS A 112 -10.20 -8.22 14.16
C HIS A 112 -9.36 -8.55 15.39
N ILE A 113 -8.46 -7.66 15.82
CA ILE A 113 -7.58 -7.88 16.98
C ILE A 113 -8.28 -7.50 18.28
N CYS A 114 -8.86 -6.30 18.34
CA CYS A 114 -9.43 -5.72 19.54
C CYS A 114 -10.87 -6.20 19.81
N GLY A 115 -11.60 -6.56 18.75
CA GLY A 115 -13.04 -6.78 18.78
C GLY A 115 -13.82 -5.46 18.68
N GLY A 116 -15.11 -5.49 18.99
CA GLY A 116 -15.92 -4.28 19.16
C GLY A 116 -15.47 -3.44 20.36
N VAL A 117 -15.64 -2.12 20.27
CA VAL A 117 -15.41 -1.20 21.41
C VAL A 117 -16.38 -1.60 22.52
N GLN A 118 -15.86 -1.93 23.71
CA GLN A 118 -16.68 -2.05 24.91
C GLN A 118 -16.58 -0.73 25.66
N GLU A 119 -17.45 0.23 25.29
CA GLU A 119 -17.75 1.39 26.12
C GLU A 119 -18.42 0.88 27.40
N GLY A 120 -17.69 0.85 28.52
CA GLY A 120 -18.27 0.45 29.81
C GLY A 120 -17.37 -0.35 30.75
N ARG A 121 -16.04 -0.35 30.58
CA ARG A 121 -15.13 -0.93 31.58
C ARG A 121 -14.11 0.10 32.06
N LEU A 122 -14.59 0.99 32.93
CA LEU A 122 -13.82 1.73 33.92
C LEU A 122 -14.36 1.33 35.30
#